data_AF-A0A6A5TZ60-F1
#
_entry.id   AF-A0A6A5TZ60-F1
#
_cell.length_a   1.000
_cell.length_b   1.000
_cell.length_c   1.000
_cell.angle_alpha   90.00
_cell.angle_beta   90.00
_cell.angle_gamma   90.00
#
_symmetry.space_group_name_H-M   'P 1'
#
loop_
_entity.id
_entity.type
_entity.pdbx_description
1 polymer ?
#
loop_
_entity_poly.entity_id
_entity_poly.type
_entity_poly.pdbx_seq_one_letter_code
_entity_poly.pdbx_strand_id
1 'polypeptide(L)'
;MNAYSGLNPAWRVSPFLHAIFHGWASGSSEQEKADVRNDLTNVKGAAEKAIAPNTGAYMNETDRFDPEWERMFSGERYEEHLTTKQRYDPEGYSSV
;
A
#
# COMPACT_ATOMS: atom_id res chain seq x y z
N MET A 1 9.30 -14.06 -14.74
CA MET A 1 9.10 -12.65 -14.40
C MET A 1 9.82 -11.78 -15.42
N ASN A 2 9.30 -10.60 -15.76
CA ASN A 2 10.03 -9.63 -16.58
C ASN A 2 11.16 -9.03 -15.73
N ALA A 3 12.41 -9.22 -16.15
CA ALA A 3 13.60 -8.76 -15.43
C ALA A 3 13.78 -7.23 -15.42
N TYR A 4 13.02 -6.51 -16.25
CA TYR A 4 13.13 -5.06 -16.42
C TYR A 4 11.99 -4.27 -15.79
N SER A 5 11.04 -4.94 -15.14
CA SER A 5 9.87 -4.30 -14.52
C SER A 5 9.91 -4.48 -13.01
N GLY A 6 9.94 -3.34 -12.29
CA GLY A 6 9.81 -3.28 -10.83
C GLY A 6 8.37 -3.37 -10.32
N LEU A 7 7.41 -3.79 -11.14
CA LEU A 7 6.03 -3.92 -10.69
C LEU A 7 5.89 -5.09 -9.71
N ASN A 8 5.06 -4.89 -8.68
CA ASN A 8 4.59 -5.96 -7.82
C ASN A 8 4.00 -7.11 -8.67
N PRO A 9 4.42 -8.38 -8.47
CA PRO A 9 3.92 -9.52 -9.23
C PRO A 9 2.40 -9.69 -9.19
N ALA A 10 1.73 -9.19 -8.14
CA ALA A 10 0.26 -9.20 -8.03
C ALA A 10 -0.42 -8.59 -9.27
N TRP A 11 0.19 -7.58 -9.91
CA TRP A 11 -0.32 -6.99 -11.15
C TRP A 11 -0.45 -7.95 -12.33
N ARG A 12 0.22 -9.12 -12.30
CA ARG A 12 0.15 -10.11 -13.38
C ARG A 12 -0.94 -11.16 -13.16
N VAL A 13 -1.50 -11.22 -11.96
CA VAL A 13 -2.51 -12.21 -11.56
C VAL A 13 -3.81 -11.58 -11.06
N SER A 14 -3.83 -10.26 -10.86
CA SER A 14 -5.01 -9.47 -10.48
C SER A 14 -5.58 -8.72 -11.70
N PRO A 15 -6.73 -9.14 -12.27
CA PRO A 15 -7.31 -8.50 -13.44
C PRO A 15 -8.02 -7.17 -13.14
N PHE A 16 -8.30 -6.88 -11.87
CA PHE A 16 -8.87 -5.62 -11.42
C PHE A 16 -8.30 -5.22 -10.04
N LEU A 17 -8.50 -3.96 -9.69
CA LEU A 17 -8.26 -3.42 -8.36
C LEU A 17 -9.61 -3.18 -7.68
N HIS A 18 -9.73 -3.58 -6.41
CA HIS A 18 -10.82 -3.12 -5.55
C HIS A 18 -10.30 -1.94 -4.73
N ALA A 19 -11.04 -0.83 -4.72
CA ALA A 19 -10.64 0.38 -4.02
C ALA A 19 -11.80 0.88 -3.18
N ILE A 20 -11.52 1.21 -1.92
CA ILE A 20 -12.51 1.74 -0.99
C ILE A 20 -12.08 3.12 -0.54
N PHE A 21 -12.97 4.09 -0.70
CA PHE A 21 -12.76 5.47 -0.28
C PHE A 21 -13.81 5.85 0.75
N HIS A 22 -13.38 6.47 1.84
CA HIS A 22 -14.26 7.07 2.84
C HIS A 22 -13.72 8.45 3.20
N GLY A 23 -14.49 9.48 2.86
CA GLY A 23 -14.21 10.87 3.25
C GLY A 23 -14.98 11.28 4.49
N TRP A 24 -14.76 12.52 4.92
CA TRP A 24 -15.51 13.17 5.99
C TRP A 24 -15.91 14.58 5.55
N ALA A 25 -16.90 15.16 6.22
CA ALA A 25 -17.36 16.51 5.92
C ALA A 25 -16.36 17.59 6.36
N SER A 26 -16.46 18.77 5.74
CA SER A 26 -15.72 19.94 6.21
C SER A 26 -16.17 20.30 7.64
N GLY A 27 -15.21 20.55 8.53
CA GLY A 27 -15.49 20.85 9.94
C GLY A 27 -15.64 19.62 10.85
N SER A 28 -15.55 18.38 10.33
CA SER A 28 -15.51 17.18 11.18
C SER A 28 -14.37 17.26 12.20
N SER A 29 -14.66 16.76 13.40
CA SER A 29 -13.73 16.65 14.52
C SER A 29 -12.57 15.71 14.20
N GLU A 30 -11.46 15.86 14.91
CA GLU A 30 -10.33 14.93 14.76
C GLU A 30 -10.68 13.50 15.17
N GLN A 31 -11.64 13.32 16.09
CA GLN A 31 -12.14 12.00 16.48
C GLN A 31 -12.85 11.31 15.31
N GLU A 32 -13.77 12.00 14.63
CA GLU A 32 -14.47 11.43 13.47
C GLU A 32 -13.48 11.04 12.35
N LYS A 33 -12.47 11.87 12.10
CA LYS A 33 -11.42 11.54 11.13
C LYS A 33 -10.58 10.33 11.57
N ALA A 34 -10.30 10.21 12.87
CA ALA A 34 -9.58 9.07 13.41
C ALA A 34 -10.40 7.77 13.30
N ASP A 35 -11.72 7.85 13.54
CA ASP A 35 -12.63 6.72 13.41
C ASP A 35 -12.71 6.24 11.95
N VAL A 36 -12.79 7.17 10.99
CA VAL A 36 -12.76 6.83 9.55
C VAL A 36 -11.43 6.16 9.17
N ARG A 37 -10.29 6.69 9.64
CA ARG A 37 -8.98 6.05 9.39
C ARG A 37 -8.93 4.64 9.96
N ASN A 38 -9.39 4.46 11.20
CA ASN A 38 -9.42 3.15 11.84
C ASN A 38 -10.32 2.15 11.10
N ASP A 39 -11.49 2.58 10.64
CA ASP A 39 -12.37 1.75 9.80
C ASP A 39 -11.67 1.35 8.48
N LEU A 40 -11.01 2.29 7.80
CA LEU A 40 -10.26 1.99 6.57
C LEU A 40 -9.12 1.01 6.81
N THR A 41 -8.26 1.23 7.81
CA THR A 41 -7.08 0.38 8.07
C THR A 41 -7.47 -0.99 8.63
N ASN A 42 -8.22 -0.99 9.74
CA ASN A 42 -8.36 -2.17 10.59
C ASN A 42 -9.61 -3.00 10.29
N VAL A 43 -10.58 -2.44 9.55
CA VAL A 43 -11.80 -3.17 9.17
C VAL A 43 -11.80 -3.46 7.68
N LYS A 44 -11.77 -2.41 6.85
CA LYS A 44 -11.89 -2.57 5.39
C LYS A 44 -10.62 -3.14 4.77
N GLY A 45 -9.46 -2.59 5.08
CA GLY A 45 -8.17 -3.09 4.62
C GLY A 45 -7.92 -4.53 5.09
N ALA A 46 -8.26 -4.83 6.35
CA ALA A 46 -8.21 -6.21 6.85
C ALA A 46 -9.11 -7.17 6.06
N ALA A 47 -10.33 -6.75 5.70
CA ALA A 47 -11.24 -7.54 4.88
C ALA A 47 -10.71 -7.73 3.44
N GLU A 48 -10.13 -6.71 2.82
CA GLU A 48 -9.52 -6.82 1.49
C GLU A 48 -8.37 -7.82 1.47
N LYS A 49 -7.49 -7.77 2.49
CA LYS A 49 -6.42 -8.76 2.68
C LYS A 49 -6.97 -10.16 2.91
N ALA A 50 -8.08 -10.32 3.61
CA ALA A 50 -8.70 -11.63 3.83
C ALA A 50 -9.28 -12.23 2.54
N ILE A 51 -9.82 -11.40 1.64
CA ILE A 51 -10.38 -11.85 0.36
C ILE A 51 -9.26 -12.20 -0.64
N ALA A 52 -8.15 -11.45 -0.61
CA ALA A 52 -7.03 -11.66 -1.53
C ALA A 52 -5.66 -11.69 -0.80
N PRO A 53 -5.38 -12.73 0.02
CA PRO A 53 -4.23 -12.76 0.93
C PRO A 53 -2.86 -12.83 0.24
N ASN A 54 -2.85 -13.25 -1.03
CA ASN A 54 -1.64 -13.49 -1.82
C ASN A 54 -1.42 -12.41 -2.90
N THR A 55 -2.14 -11.28 -2.84
CA THR A 55 -1.96 -10.15 -3.75
C THR A 55 -1.29 -8.97 -3.05
N GLY A 56 -1.56 -7.74 -3.49
CA GLY A 56 -1.00 -6.52 -2.93
C GLY A 56 -1.93 -5.32 -3.12
N ALA A 57 -1.41 -4.13 -2.86
CA ALA A 57 -2.11 -2.86 -2.99
C ALA A 57 -1.44 -1.96 -4.02
N TYR A 58 -2.22 -1.03 -4.57
CA TYR A 58 -1.72 -0.02 -5.49
C TYR A 58 -1.19 1.19 -4.71
N MET A 59 0.14 1.38 -4.69
CA MET A 59 0.79 2.38 -3.82
C MET A 59 0.26 3.82 -3.98
N ASN A 60 -0.25 4.17 -5.17
CA ASN A 60 -0.72 5.53 -5.44
C ASN A 60 -2.10 5.83 -4.81
N GLU A 61 -2.87 4.82 -4.42
CA GLU A 61 -4.25 4.93 -3.95
C GLU A 61 -4.51 4.05 -2.72
N THR A 62 -3.55 3.99 -1.81
CA THR A 62 -3.54 3.05 -0.68
C THR A 62 -3.66 3.73 0.68
N ASP A 63 -3.91 2.92 1.71
CA ASP A 63 -3.81 3.33 3.10
C ASP A 63 -2.34 3.51 3.53
N ARG A 64 -2.00 4.73 3.95
CA ARG A 64 -0.68 5.10 4.51
C ARG A 64 -0.45 4.57 5.93
N PHE A 65 -1.48 4.06 6.60
CA PHE A 65 -1.40 3.53 7.97
C PHE A 65 -1.30 2.00 8.00
N ASP A 66 -1.31 1.33 6.84
CA ASP A 66 -1.17 -0.12 6.78
C ASP A 66 0.22 -0.55 7.33
N PRO A 67 0.29 -1.32 8.43
CA PRO A 67 1.57 -1.81 8.95
C PRO A 67 2.28 -2.80 8.03
N GLU A 68 1.59 -3.37 7.04
CA GLU A 68 2.15 -4.31 6.06
C GLU A 68 2.45 -3.65 4.70
N TRP A 69 2.52 -2.32 4.64
CA TRP A 69 2.66 -1.55 3.40
C TRP A 69 3.82 -2.01 2.48
N GLU A 70 4.96 -2.41 3.05
CA GLU A 70 6.13 -2.89 2.29
C GLU A 70 5.76 -4.10 1.42
N ARG A 71 5.13 -5.10 2.05
CA ARG A 71 4.62 -6.31 1.39
C ARG A 71 3.50 -5.96 0.41
N MET A 72 2.58 -5.09 0.81
CA MET A 72 1.44 -4.75 -0.03
C MET A 72 1.86 -4.03 -1.30
N PHE A 73 2.80 -3.09 -1.24
CA PHE A 73 3.15 -2.26 -2.40
C PHE A 73 4.19 -2.93 -3.28
N SER A 74 5.23 -3.51 -2.68
CA SER A 74 6.38 -4.04 -3.42
C SER A 74 6.39 -5.56 -3.51
N GLY A 75 5.66 -6.26 -2.63
CA GLY A 75 5.67 -7.72 -2.56
C GLY A 75 7.09 -8.26 -2.39
N GLU A 76 7.41 -9.33 -3.12
CA GLU A 76 8.74 -9.93 -3.13
C GLU A 76 9.86 -9.02 -3.68
N ARG A 77 9.52 -7.89 -4.32
CA ARG A 77 10.52 -6.95 -4.87
C ARG A 77 11.01 -5.90 -3.89
N TYR A 78 10.47 -5.86 -2.67
CA TYR A 78 10.84 -4.82 -1.70
C TYR A 78 12.34 -4.74 -1.45
N GLU A 79 13.01 -5.89 -1.28
CA GLU A 79 14.46 -5.94 -1.05
C GLU A 79 15.27 -5.42 -2.25
N GLU A 80 14.85 -5.71 -3.47
CA GLU A 80 15.48 -5.18 -4.69
C GLU A 80 15.32 -3.67 -4.80
N HIS A 81 14.13 -3.15 -4.45
CA HIS A 81 13.84 -1.72 -4.43
C HIS A 81 14.66 -1.01 -3.35
N LEU A 82 14.75 -1.60 -2.16
CA LEU A 82 15.55 -1.07 -1.06
C LEU A 82 17.05 -1.07 -1.40
N THR A 83 17.55 -2.14 -2.00
CA THR A 83 18.95 -2.23 -2.48
C THR A 83 19.24 -1.14 -3.52
N THR A 84 18.32 -0.92 -4.45
CA THR A 84 18.44 0.16 -5.44
C THR A 84 18.43 1.53 -4.78
N LYS A 85 17.51 1.78 -3.85
CA LYS A 85 17.45 3.02 -3.08
C LYS A 85 18.75 3.30 -2.34
N GLN A 86 19.28 2.33 -1.60
CA GLN A 86 20.52 2.47 -0.85
C GLN A 86 21.74 2.72 -1.76
N ARG A 87 21.74 2.15 -2.96
CA ARG A 87 22.81 2.38 -3.94
C ARG A 87 22.80 3.81 -4.50
N TYR A 88 21.63 4.38 -4.75
CA TYR A 88 21.49 5.65 -5.48
C TYR A 88 21.15 6.85 -4.59
N ASP A 89 20.66 6.63 -3.38
CA ASP A 89 20.43 7.66 -2.36
C ASP A 89 20.77 7.11 -0.96
N PRO A 90 22.08 6.85 -0.70
CA PRO A 90 22.55 6.31 0.56
C PRO A 90 22.39 7.29 1.73
N GLU A 91 22.38 8.60 1.46
CA GLU A 91 22.16 9.63 2.47
C GLU A 91 20.69 9.80 2.87
N GLY A 92 19.76 9.22 2.09
CA GLY A 92 18.34 9.19 2.42
C GLY A 92 17.63 10.53 2.19
N TYR A 93 18.02 11.30 1.17
CA TYR A 93 17.38 12.57 0.83
C TYR A 93 15.92 12.40 0.41
N SER A 94 15.57 11.24 -0.13
CA SER A 94 14.21 10.82 -0.46
C SER A 94 13.77 9.61 0.38
N SER A 95 12.47 9.53 0.68
CA SER A 95 11.88 8.32 1.28
C SER A 95 11.70 7.23 0.21
N VAL A 96 11.64 5.97 0.66
CA VAL A 96 11.07 4.85 -0.12
C VAL A 96 9.56 5.05 -0.24
#